data_AF-A0A0N0HMC7-F1
#
_entry.id   AF-A0A0N0HMC7-F1
#
_cell.length_a   1.000
_cell.length_b   1.000
_cell.length_c   1.000
_cell.angle_alpha   90.00
_cell.angle_beta   90.00
_cell.angle_gamma   90.00
#
_symmetry.space_group_name_H-M   'P 1'
#
loop_
_entity.id
_entity.type
_entity.pdbx_description
1 polymer ?
#
loop_
_entity_poly.entity_id
_entity_poly.type
_entity_poly.pdbx_seq_one_letter_code
_entity_poly.pdbx_strand_id
1 'polypeptide(L)'
;MTTNRGRKDVIRDRMAATGESYNVAARNLKAMKDMGATRDARLVQRWQPADSLDVPCPCGGTCEPGETCDHCHARHRHVKRYPGSVTDVEVWADRYECMGCPSSYTLTIHLAGRPWGVAETVVQGGAAEEIVRARVFPGVVHPLLRAEATAESGSGSDED
;
A
#
# COMPACT_ATOMS: atom_id res chain seq x y z
N MET A 1 -17.81 -14.12 5.27
CA MET A 1 -18.85 -13.44 4.46
C MET A 1 -19.65 -12.53 5.39
N THR A 2 -19.20 -11.29 5.63
CA THR A 2 -19.87 -10.39 6.59
C THR A 2 -21.11 -9.82 5.91
N THR A 3 -22.26 -10.40 6.21
CA THR A 3 -23.52 -10.03 5.58
C THR A 3 -23.84 -8.56 5.88
N ASN A 4 -24.54 -7.91 4.94
CA ASN A 4 -24.97 -6.51 5.00
C ASN A 4 -25.68 -6.14 6.34
N ARG A 5 -26.19 -7.14 7.07
CA ARG A 5 -26.77 -7.05 8.41
C ARG A 5 -25.73 -6.63 9.47
N GLY A 6 -24.57 -7.31 9.54
CA GLY A 6 -23.55 -7.02 10.55
C GLY A 6 -22.96 -5.61 10.42
N ARG A 7 -22.81 -5.10 9.18
CA ARG A 7 -22.41 -3.70 8.96
C ARG A 7 -23.45 -2.72 9.48
N LYS A 8 -24.74 -2.99 9.26
CA LYS A 8 -25.83 -2.13 9.73
C LYS A 8 -25.90 -2.10 11.26
N ASP A 9 -25.66 -3.24 11.91
CA ASP A 9 -25.70 -3.34 13.37
C ASP A 9 -24.58 -2.52 14.02
N VAL A 10 -23.34 -2.61 13.52
CA VAL A 10 -22.23 -1.76 14.00
C VAL A 10 -22.50 -0.27 13.81
N ILE A 11 -23.15 0.12 12.70
CA ILE A 11 -23.55 1.52 12.48
C ILE A 11 -24.61 1.94 13.51
N ARG A 12 -25.60 1.09 13.78
CA ARG A 12 -26.66 1.38 14.77
C ARG A 12 -26.10 1.47 16.19
N ASP A 13 -25.17 0.60 16.57
CA ASP A 13 -24.53 0.65 17.89
C ASP A 13 -23.82 1.98 18.10
N ARG A 14 -23.12 2.48 17.07
CA ARG A 14 -22.53 3.82 17.10
C ARG A 14 -23.59 4.91 17.19
N MET A 15 -24.66 4.84 16.40
CA MET A 15 -25.76 5.81 16.49
C MET A 15 -26.31 5.89 17.91
N ALA A 16 -26.52 4.74 18.56
CA ALA A 16 -26.98 4.66 19.94
C ALA A 16 -25.95 5.24 20.94
N ALA A 17 -24.67 5.00 20.73
CA ALA A 17 -23.60 5.49 21.60
C ALA A 17 -23.30 6.99 21.46
N THR A 18 -23.55 7.59 20.30
CA THR A 18 -23.08 8.95 19.95
C THR A 18 -24.20 9.93 19.62
N GLY A 19 -25.42 9.46 19.40
CA GLY A 19 -26.54 10.28 18.91
C GLY A 19 -26.41 10.69 17.43
N GLU A 20 -25.41 10.17 16.71
CA GLU A 20 -25.19 10.49 15.29
C GLU A 20 -26.30 9.92 14.39
N SER A 21 -26.58 10.58 13.26
CA SER A 21 -27.43 10.00 12.21
C SER A 21 -26.70 8.84 11.51
N TYR A 22 -27.46 7.92 10.92
CA TYR A 22 -26.90 6.74 10.24
C TYR A 22 -25.79 7.08 9.24
N ASN A 23 -26.00 8.10 8.41
CA ASN A 23 -25.02 8.53 7.40
C ASN A 23 -23.75 9.14 8.01
N VAL A 24 -23.87 9.81 9.16
CA VAL A 24 -22.70 10.34 9.90
C VAL A 24 -21.94 9.19 10.54
N ALA A 25 -22.63 8.29 11.24
CA ALA A 25 -22.04 7.11 11.87
C ALA A 25 -21.31 6.21 10.84
N ALA A 26 -21.92 5.96 9.68
CA ALA A 26 -21.31 5.17 8.61
C ALA A 26 -20.05 5.83 8.02
N ARG A 27 -20.07 7.16 7.82
CA ARG A 27 -18.90 7.91 7.34
C ARG A 27 -17.77 7.94 8.37
N ASN A 28 -18.11 8.16 9.63
CA ASN A 28 -17.13 8.18 10.72
C ASN A 28 -16.47 6.81 10.90
N LEU A 29 -17.23 5.72 10.83
CA LEU A 29 -16.67 4.36 10.87
C LEU A 29 -15.72 4.09 9.70
N LYS A 30 -16.07 4.54 8.49
CA LYS A 30 -15.17 4.45 7.33
C LYS A 30 -13.90 5.27 7.54
N ALA A 31 -14.02 6.52 7.97
CA ALA A 31 -12.87 7.38 8.25
C ALA A 31 -11.95 6.79 9.34
N MET A 32 -12.51 6.23 10.42
CA MET A 32 -11.74 5.55 11.46
C MET A 32 -11.02 4.30 10.93
N LYS A 33 -11.69 3.50 10.08
CA LYS A 33 -11.05 2.35 9.43
C LYS A 33 -9.90 2.79 8.54
N ASP A 34 -10.11 3.82 7.73
CA ASP A 34 -9.08 4.36 6.84
C ASP A 34 -7.90 4.94 7.64
N MET A 35 -8.13 5.53 8.81
CA MET A 35 -7.07 5.96 9.73
C MET A 35 -6.24 4.79 10.28
N GLY A 36 -6.91 3.70 10.70
CA GLY A 36 -6.24 2.48 11.12
C GLY A 36 -5.40 1.86 10.00
N ALA A 37 -6.01 1.68 8.82
CA ALA A 37 -5.34 1.16 7.63
C ALA A 37 -4.17 2.05 7.17
N THR A 38 -4.33 3.38 7.24
CA THR A 38 -3.25 4.34 6.93
C THR A 38 -2.06 4.17 7.87
N ARG A 39 -2.31 4.05 9.18
CA ARG A 39 -1.25 3.82 10.16
C ARG A 39 -0.55 2.49 9.88
N ASP A 40 -1.30 1.43 9.66
CA ASP A 40 -0.75 0.09 9.47
C ASP A 40 0.05 0.01 8.15
N ALA A 41 -0.44 0.63 7.07
CA ALA A 41 0.28 0.77 5.80
C ALA A 41 1.60 1.54 5.97
N ARG A 42 1.60 2.62 6.76
CA ARG A 42 2.83 3.35 7.08
C ARG A 42 3.82 2.48 7.84
N LEU A 43 3.38 1.65 8.78
CA LEU A 43 4.25 0.70 9.49
C LEU A 43 4.80 -0.39 8.57
N VAL A 44 3.98 -0.90 7.64
CA VAL A 44 4.42 -1.85 6.60
C VAL A 44 5.57 -1.29 5.78
N GLN A 45 5.49 0.00 5.42
CA GLN A 45 6.53 0.67 4.65
C GLN A 45 7.71 1.14 5.51
N ARG A 46 7.46 1.54 6.76
CA ARG A 46 8.45 2.12 7.68
C ARG A 46 8.83 1.11 8.74
N TRP A 47 9.73 0.22 8.35
CA TRP A 47 10.52 -0.60 9.27
C TRP A 47 11.99 -0.35 8.93
N GLN A 48 12.86 -0.57 9.92
CA GLN A 48 14.30 -0.53 9.70
C GLN A 48 14.80 -1.98 9.64
N PRO A 49 15.63 -2.34 8.65
CA PRO A 49 16.21 -3.66 8.59
C PRO A 49 16.99 -4.00 9.86
N ALA A 50 16.90 -5.25 10.32
CA ALA A 50 17.75 -5.72 11.42
C ALA A 50 19.24 -5.64 11.01
N ASP A 51 20.10 -5.26 11.95
CA ASP A 51 21.55 -5.07 11.70
C ASP A 51 22.28 -6.38 11.42
N SER A 52 21.75 -7.49 11.94
CA SER A 52 22.17 -8.85 11.58
C SER A 52 21.05 -9.58 10.85
N LEU A 53 21.45 -10.42 9.89
CA LEU A 53 20.55 -11.33 9.18
C LEU A 53 20.19 -12.57 9.99
N ASP A 54 20.83 -12.80 11.14
CA ASP A 54 20.51 -13.90 12.04
C ASP A 54 19.25 -13.62 12.87
N VAL A 55 18.73 -12.39 12.79
CA VAL A 55 17.46 -11.97 13.39
C VAL A 55 16.41 -11.84 12.29
N PRO A 56 15.17 -12.33 12.51
CA PRO A 56 14.09 -12.14 11.54
C PRO A 56 13.90 -10.67 11.18
N CYS A 57 13.66 -10.41 9.90
CA CYS A 57 13.41 -9.05 9.46
C CYS A 57 12.12 -8.51 10.13
N PRO A 58 12.16 -7.31 10.74
CA PRO A 58 10.98 -6.74 11.40
C PRO A 58 9.91 -6.26 10.41
N CYS A 59 10.04 -6.56 9.11
CA CYS A 59 9.06 -6.26 8.05
C CYS A 59 7.66 -6.88 8.32
N GLY A 60 7.57 -7.84 9.24
CA GLY A 60 6.32 -8.50 9.62
C GLY A 60 5.63 -9.21 8.44
N GLY A 61 6.42 -9.79 7.54
CA GLY A 61 5.95 -10.58 6.40
C GLY A 61 6.85 -11.78 6.16
N THR A 62 6.55 -12.58 5.14
CA THR A 62 7.37 -13.73 4.71
C THR A 62 8.56 -13.28 3.86
N CYS A 63 9.19 -12.15 4.23
CA CYS A 63 10.39 -11.70 3.53
C CYS A 63 11.54 -12.67 3.85
N GLU A 64 12.36 -13.02 2.87
CA GLU A 64 13.46 -13.99 2.99
C GLU A 64 14.81 -13.26 2.89
N PRO A 65 15.18 -12.43 3.89
CA PRO A 65 16.52 -11.85 3.91
C PRO A 65 17.55 -12.99 4.02
N GLY A 66 18.70 -12.84 3.37
CA GLY A 66 19.78 -13.82 3.49
C GLY A 66 20.06 -14.65 2.25
N GLU A 67 19.28 -14.50 1.16
CA GLU A 67 19.61 -15.14 -0.11
C GLU A 67 21.03 -14.77 -0.58
N THR A 68 21.73 -15.78 -1.11
CA THR A 68 23.13 -15.63 -1.54
C THR A 68 23.18 -14.88 -2.88
N CYS A 69 24.11 -13.95 -3.01
CA CYS A 69 24.38 -13.26 -4.26
C CYS A 69 25.14 -14.17 -5.22
N ASP A 70 24.61 -14.37 -6.43
CA ASP A 70 25.24 -15.20 -7.46
C ASP A 70 26.60 -14.66 -7.94
N HIS A 71 26.88 -13.37 -7.70
CA HIS A 71 28.12 -12.73 -8.16
C HIS A 71 29.24 -12.76 -7.12
N CYS A 72 28.96 -12.36 -5.88
CA CYS A 72 29.99 -12.20 -4.84
C CYS A 72 29.79 -13.12 -3.62
N HIS A 73 28.74 -13.95 -3.64
CA HIS A 73 28.37 -14.90 -2.58
C HIS A 73 28.09 -14.29 -1.20
N ALA A 74 28.05 -12.96 -1.07
CA ALA A 74 27.52 -12.28 0.10
C ALA A 74 25.99 -12.43 0.16
N ARG A 75 25.40 -12.14 1.32
CA ARG A 75 23.94 -12.22 1.51
C ARG A 75 23.23 -10.93 1.13
N HIS A 76 21.97 -11.03 0.73
CA HIS A 76 21.09 -9.89 0.51
C HIS A 76 20.30 -9.53 1.77
N ARG A 77 20.19 -8.22 2.05
CA ARG A 77 19.37 -7.66 3.13
C ARG A 77 18.12 -7.05 2.51
N HIS A 78 16.96 -7.35 3.07
CA HIS A 78 15.74 -6.60 2.76
C HIS A 78 15.94 -5.17 3.25
N VAL A 79 15.83 -4.17 2.38
CA VAL A 79 16.09 -2.76 2.73
C VAL A 79 14.87 -1.86 2.64
N LYS A 80 13.86 -2.24 1.88
CA LYS A 80 12.72 -1.37 1.60
C LYS A 80 11.50 -2.15 1.13
N ARG A 81 10.34 -1.77 1.63
CA ARG A 81 9.04 -2.21 1.12
C ARG A 81 8.22 -1.02 0.62
N TYR A 82 7.60 -1.13 -0.55
CA TYR A 82 6.78 -0.07 -1.14
C TYR A 82 5.63 -0.62 -1.98
N PRO A 83 4.60 0.18 -2.28
CA PRO A 83 3.50 -0.24 -3.17
C PRO A 83 4.00 -0.74 -4.53
N GLY A 84 3.57 -1.94 -4.94
CA GLY A 84 4.09 -2.64 -6.13
C GLY A 84 3.17 -2.60 -7.35
N SER A 85 1.97 -2.02 -7.23
CA SER A 85 0.98 -1.91 -8.32
C SER A 85 0.35 -0.53 -8.30
N VAL A 86 -0.18 -0.06 -9.43
CA VAL A 86 -0.92 1.21 -9.52
C VAL A 86 -2.43 1.06 -9.26
N THR A 87 -2.94 -0.17 -9.25
CA THR A 87 -4.39 -0.47 -9.09
C THR A 87 -4.67 -1.48 -7.97
N ASP A 88 -3.79 -2.47 -7.78
CA ASP A 88 -3.95 -3.50 -6.76
C ASP A 88 -3.32 -3.04 -5.44
N VAL A 89 -4.19 -2.65 -4.50
CA VAL A 89 -3.80 -2.06 -3.23
C VAL A 89 -3.15 -3.03 -2.24
N GLU A 90 -3.19 -4.34 -2.48
CA GLU A 90 -2.56 -5.35 -1.63
C GLU A 90 -1.22 -5.86 -2.19
N VAL A 91 -0.83 -5.41 -3.39
CA VAL A 91 0.46 -5.72 -4.01
C VAL A 91 1.53 -4.74 -3.53
N TRP A 92 2.58 -5.31 -2.93
CA TRP A 92 3.78 -4.61 -2.48
C TRP A 92 5.01 -5.12 -3.24
N ALA A 93 6.11 -4.38 -3.13
CA ALA A 93 7.41 -4.74 -3.67
C ALA A 93 8.47 -4.62 -2.57
N ASP A 94 9.26 -5.67 -2.41
CA ASP A 94 10.37 -5.77 -1.47
C ASP A 94 11.69 -5.62 -2.23
N ARG A 95 12.51 -4.65 -1.86
CA ARG A 95 13.84 -4.43 -2.44
C ARG A 95 14.90 -4.99 -1.52
N TYR A 96 15.81 -5.74 -2.11
CA TYR A 96 16.92 -6.39 -1.45
C TYR A 96 18.24 -5.84 -1.99
N GLU A 97 19.19 -5.56 -1.11
CA GLU A 97 20.52 -5.08 -1.46
C GLU A 97 21.59 -6.05 -0.96
N CYS A 98 22.56 -6.35 -1.82
CA CYS A 98 23.68 -7.21 -1.47
C CYS A 98 24.61 -6.49 -0.48
N MET A 99 25.06 -7.20 0.55
CA MET A 99 25.97 -6.60 1.54
C MET A 99 27.44 -6.60 1.12
N GLY A 100 27.79 -7.23 -0.02
CA GLY A 100 29.17 -7.35 -0.50
C GLY A 100 29.47 -6.67 -1.85
N CYS A 101 28.44 -6.27 -2.60
CA CYS A 101 28.60 -5.59 -3.89
C CYS A 101 27.38 -4.72 -4.20
N PRO A 102 27.39 -3.89 -5.26
CA PRO A 102 26.26 -3.03 -5.63
C PRO A 102 25.01 -3.75 -6.17
N SER A 103 24.97 -5.09 -6.15
CA SER A 103 23.82 -5.85 -6.64
C SER A 103 22.57 -5.61 -5.80
N SER A 104 21.42 -5.56 -6.47
CA SER A 104 20.11 -5.48 -5.82
C SER A 104 19.05 -6.17 -6.67
N TYR A 105 17.98 -6.61 -6.04
CA TYR A 105 16.80 -7.13 -6.74
C TYR A 105 15.51 -6.71 -6.03
N THR A 106 14.37 -6.91 -6.70
CA THR A 106 13.05 -6.62 -6.16
C THR A 106 12.14 -7.82 -6.34
N LEU A 107 11.37 -8.17 -5.31
CA LEU A 107 10.31 -9.17 -5.37
C LEU A 107 8.95 -8.52 -5.20
N THR A 108 8.02 -8.88 -6.08
CA THR A 108 6.60 -8.55 -5.93
C THR A 108 5.98 -9.52 -4.94
N ILE A 109 5.26 -8.99 -3.94
CA ILE A 109 4.62 -9.76 -2.89
C ILE A 109 3.18 -9.29 -2.69
N HIS A 110 2.33 -10.19 -2.20
CA HIS A 110 0.94 -9.88 -1.86
C HIS A 110 0.74 -9.94 -0.35
N LEU A 111 0.28 -8.83 0.24
CA LEU A 111 0.03 -8.73 1.68
C LEU A 111 -1.47 -8.55 1.94
N ALA A 112 -2.18 -9.68 2.00
CA ALA A 112 -3.62 -9.70 2.22
C ALA A 112 -4.01 -8.98 3.51
N GLY A 113 -5.00 -8.09 3.44
CA GLY A 113 -5.47 -7.29 4.58
C GLY A 113 -4.51 -6.18 5.01
N ARG A 114 -3.43 -5.93 4.26
CA ARG A 114 -2.48 -4.83 4.51
C ARG A 114 -2.38 -3.92 3.27
N PRO A 115 -3.49 -3.27 2.88
CA PRO A 115 -3.48 -2.44 1.70
C PRO A 115 -2.63 -1.18 1.90
N TRP A 116 -1.96 -0.70 0.86
CA TRP A 116 -1.27 0.60 0.87
C TRP A 116 -2.17 1.79 0.51
N GLY A 117 -3.39 1.52 0.06
CA GLY A 117 -4.36 2.53 -0.36
C GLY A 117 -5.79 1.98 -0.47
N VAL A 118 -6.65 2.72 -1.17
CA VAL A 118 -8.03 2.33 -1.46
C VAL A 118 -8.19 2.14 -2.96
N ALA A 119 -8.66 0.97 -3.38
CA ALA A 119 -9.12 0.74 -4.75
C ALA A 119 -10.51 1.37 -4.91
N GLU A 120 -10.67 2.21 -5.92
CA GLU A 120 -11.89 2.92 -6.24
C GLU A 120 -12.25 2.62 -7.69
N THR A 121 -13.49 2.21 -7.93
CA THR A 121 -14.03 2.12 -9.30
C THR A 121 -14.51 3.51 -9.69
N VAL A 122 -13.96 4.05 -10.77
CA VAL A 122 -14.35 5.34 -11.33
C VAL A 122 -14.86 5.13 -12.76
N VAL A 123 -15.89 5.90 -13.14
CA VAL A 123 -16.44 5.87 -14.49
C VAL A 123 -15.70 6.92 -15.32
N GLN A 124 -15.09 6.52 -16.43
CA GLN A 124 -14.35 7.43 -17.32
C GLN A 124 -15.13 7.67 -18.63
N GLY A 125 -15.35 8.95 -18.95
CA GLY A 125 -15.97 9.39 -20.21
C GLY A 125 -17.47 9.11 -20.32
N GLY A 126 -18.10 9.64 -21.38
CA GLY A 126 -19.54 9.50 -21.66
C GLY A 126 -20.00 8.08 -22.02
N ALA A 127 -19.09 7.09 -22.03
CA ALA A 127 -19.34 5.72 -22.45
C ALA A 127 -19.55 4.73 -21.28
N ALA A 128 -19.58 5.20 -20.03
CA ALA A 128 -19.84 4.37 -18.84
C ALA A 128 -18.83 3.22 -18.61
N GLU A 129 -17.57 3.39 -19.02
CA GLU A 129 -16.53 2.40 -18.74
C GLU A 129 -16.04 2.52 -17.29
N GLU A 130 -16.14 1.42 -16.53
CA GLU A 130 -15.67 1.33 -15.15
C GLU A 130 -14.19 0.94 -15.12
N ILE A 131 -13.34 1.85 -14.65
CA ILE A 131 -11.91 1.60 -14.43
C ILE A 131 -11.59 1.57 -12.93
N VAL A 132 -10.65 0.71 -12.54
CA VAL A 132 -10.13 0.66 -11.16
C VAL A 132 -8.96 1.62 -11.04
N ARG A 133 -9.05 2.57 -10.10
CA ARG A 133 -7.97 3.48 -9.72
C ARG A 133 -7.64 3.29 -8.26
N ALA A 134 -6.36 3.32 -7.91
CA ALA A 134 -5.96 3.34 -6.51
C ALA A 134 -5.73 4.77 -5.99
N ARG A 135 -6.19 5.03 -4.78
CA ARG A 135 -5.86 6.23 -4.01
C ARG A 135 -4.95 5.85 -2.85
N VAL A 136 -3.74 6.42 -2.83
CA VAL A 136 -2.72 6.11 -1.81
C VAL A 136 -3.13 6.64 -0.44
N PHE A 137 -2.87 5.88 0.62
CA PHE A 137 -3.08 6.38 1.97
C PHE A 137 -2.11 7.52 2.32
N PRO A 138 -2.53 8.54 3.08
CA PRO A 138 -1.66 9.65 3.44
C PRO A 138 -0.34 9.21 4.09
N GLY A 139 0.78 9.74 3.59
CA GLY A 139 2.12 9.47 4.13
C GLY A 139 2.75 8.14 3.71
N VAL A 140 2.06 7.33 2.90
CA VAL A 140 2.63 6.19 2.18
C VAL A 140 3.27 6.70 0.88
N VAL A 141 4.53 6.34 0.66
CA VAL A 141 5.30 6.72 -0.53
C VAL A 141 5.09 5.68 -1.62
N HIS A 142 4.49 6.08 -2.74
CA HIS A 142 4.26 5.22 -3.89
C HIS A 142 5.17 5.62 -5.05
N PRO A 143 6.18 4.82 -5.44
CA PRO A 143 7.13 5.22 -6.48
C PRO A 143 6.48 5.28 -7.88
N LEU A 144 5.54 4.37 -8.20
CA LEU A 144 4.90 4.32 -9.52
C LEU A 144 3.88 5.45 -9.75
N LEU A 145 2.94 5.68 -8.82
CA LEU A 145 1.91 6.72 -8.95
C LEU A 145 2.43 8.16 -8.82
N ARG A 146 3.64 8.37 -8.26
CA ARG A 146 4.26 9.71 -8.22
C ARG A 146 4.79 10.15 -9.60
N ALA A 147 5.10 9.20 -10.48
CA ALA A 147 5.60 9.46 -11.83
C ALA A 147 4.49 9.92 -12.80
N GLU A 148 3.27 9.40 -12.67
CA GLU A 148 2.14 9.75 -13.55
C GLU A 148 1.71 11.23 -13.43
N ALA A 149 1.72 11.79 -12.22
CA ALA A 149 1.42 13.22 -12.01
C ALA A 149 2.43 14.16 -12.71
N THR A 150 3.63 13.68 -13.01
CA THR A 150 4.67 14.48 -13.70
C THR A 150 4.57 14.29 -15.22
N ALA A 151 4.10 13.13 -15.70
CA ALA A 151 3.92 12.86 -17.12
C ALA A 151 2.71 13.60 -17.73
N GLU A 152 1.64 13.84 -16.97
CA GLU A 152 0.46 14.60 -17.44
C GLU A 152 0.68 16.13 -17.47
N SER A 153 1.82 16.63 -16.97
CA SER A 153 2.17 18.06 -16.98
C SER A 153 3.11 18.45 -18.15
N GLY A 154 3.43 17.51 -19.04
CA GLY A 154 4.45 17.65 -20.08
C GLY A 154 3.92 17.73 -21.52
N SER A 155 2.66 18.12 -21.73
CA SER A 155 2.12 18.37 -23.08
C SER A 155 1.70 19.84 -23.24
N GLY A 156 2.61 20.63 -23.84
CA GLY A 156 2.40 22.03 -24.23
C GLY A 156 3.65 22.86 -23.89
N SER A 157 4.46 23.38 -24.81
CA SER A 157 4.26 23.60 -26.24
C SER A 157 5.63 23.68 -26.93
N ASP A 158 5.77 23.00 -28.06
CA ASP A 158 6.59 23.49 -29.18
C ASP A 158 5.80 24.61 -29.89
N GLU A 159 6.51 25.48 -30.63
CA GLU A 159 6.11 26.73 -31.34
C GLU A 159 6.35 27.99 -30.48
N ASP A 160 7.25 28.94 -30.79
CA ASP A 160 7.82 29.43 -32.06
C ASP A 160 9.36 29.49 -32.08
#